data_AF-A0A963BES6-F1
#
_entry.id   AF-A0A963BES6-F1
#
_cell.length_a   1.000
_cell.length_b   1.000
_cell.length_c   1.000
_cell.angle_alpha   90.00
_cell.angle_beta   90.00
_cell.angle_gamma   90.00
#
_symmetry.space_group_name_H-M   'P 1'
#
loop_
_entity.id
_entity.type
_entity.pdbx_description
1 polymer ?
#
loop_
_entity_poly.entity_id
_entity_poly.type
_entity_poly.pdbx_seq_one_letter_code
_entity_poly.pdbx_strand_id
1 'polypeptide(L)'
;MSASRFFLLLLFSLLVTTQSATAWEARGEPGLIRVDPDTKLAYLVRGDKVEPLWDGIYRMDDGSLLTVHSGVGVRNRPIQSKEPDYLPGRACNRLVERICGPANQCAEREDCSLARQLQAMDQEEIAQNRDRGVRTHADWQCSSTYYDPGVLKPCDLGFGRL
;
A
#
# COMPACT_ATOMS: atom_id res chain seq x y z
N MET A 1 -30.89 22.49 -56.70
CA MET A 1 -31.73 22.33 -55.47
C MET A 1 -32.19 20.87 -55.45
N SER A 2 -31.92 19.99 -54.50
CA SER A 2 -31.16 20.00 -53.25
C SER A 2 -30.77 18.54 -53.01
N ALA A 3 -29.48 18.27 -52.78
CA ALA A 3 -28.99 16.98 -52.32
C ALA A 3 -29.33 16.87 -50.82
N SER A 4 -30.42 16.21 -50.49
CA SER A 4 -30.82 15.89 -49.12
C SER A 4 -31.08 14.40 -49.01
N ARG A 5 -30.02 13.65 -48.69
CA ARG A 5 -30.10 12.31 -48.11
C ARG A 5 -28.98 12.16 -47.10
N PHE A 6 -29.23 12.76 -45.93
CA PHE A 6 -28.99 12.16 -44.61
C PHE A 6 -27.78 11.22 -44.53
N PHE A 7 -26.60 11.81 -44.65
CA PHE A 7 -25.34 11.27 -44.14
C PHE A 7 -25.34 11.45 -42.62
N LEU A 8 -26.18 10.69 -41.90
CA LEU A 8 -26.54 11.00 -40.49
C LEU A 8 -26.43 9.81 -39.54
N LEU A 9 -25.42 8.93 -39.71
CA LEU A 9 -25.23 7.78 -38.80
C LEU A 9 -23.76 7.39 -38.51
N LEU A 10 -22.77 8.27 -38.65
CA LEU A 10 -21.37 7.93 -38.32
C LEU A 10 -20.62 9.05 -37.58
N LEU A 11 -21.23 9.62 -36.56
CA LEU A 11 -20.56 10.50 -35.59
C LEU A 11 -21.12 10.22 -34.19
N PHE A 12 -21.23 8.93 -33.84
CA PHE A 12 -21.29 8.55 -32.43
C PHE A 12 -19.86 8.67 -31.90
N SER A 13 -19.47 9.91 -31.60
CA SER A 13 -18.21 10.27 -31.00
C SER A 13 -17.97 9.36 -29.80
N LEU A 14 -16.98 8.47 -29.92
CA LEU A 14 -16.34 7.82 -28.79
C LEU A 14 -15.77 8.94 -27.90
N LEU A 15 -16.56 9.43 -26.97
CA LEU A 15 -16.06 10.11 -25.79
C LEU A 15 -15.37 9.05 -24.94
N VAL A 16 -14.11 8.78 -25.27
CA VAL A 16 -13.19 8.08 -24.37
C VAL A 16 -13.00 9.01 -23.18
N THR A 17 -13.81 8.83 -22.15
CA THR A 17 -13.59 9.47 -20.85
C THR A 17 -12.37 8.82 -20.23
N THR A 18 -11.21 9.44 -20.41
CA THR A 18 -10.01 9.12 -19.62
C THR A 18 -10.29 9.56 -18.18
N GLN A 19 -10.82 8.66 -17.36
CA GLN A 19 -10.93 8.87 -15.92
C GLN A 19 -9.52 8.75 -15.32
N SER A 20 -8.84 9.89 -15.16
CA SER A 20 -7.69 9.96 -14.27
C SER A 20 -8.16 9.66 -12.84
N ALA A 21 -7.44 8.80 -12.14
CA ALA A 21 -7.68 8.58 -10.72
C ALA A 21 -7.62 9.94 -10.01
N THR A 22 -8.69 10.32 -9.31
CA THR A 22 -8.73 11.59 -8.57
C THR A 22 -7.84 11.46 -7.34
N ALA A 23 -6.97 12.44 -7.10
CA ALA A 23 -6.20 12.53 -5.87
C ALA A 23 -7.12 12.44 -4.66
N TRP A 24 -6.71 11.65 -3.66
CA TRP A 24 -7.48 11.55 -2.42
C TRP A 24 -7.18 12.78 -1.56
N GLU A 25 -8.22 13.38 -1.00
CA GLU A 25 -8.09 14.56 -0.14
C GLU A 25 -8.93 14.39 1.11
N ALA A 26 -8.42 14.85 2.25
CA ALA A 26 -9.18 14.93 3.50
C ALA A 26 -8.67 16.09 4.36
N ARG A 27 -9.55 16.64 5.18
CA ARG A 27 -9.20 17.68 6.14
C ARG A 27 -9.02 17.06 7.52
N GLY A 28 -8.03 17.55 8.27
CA GLY A 28 -7.75 17.17 9.65
C GLY A 28 -6.78 18.14 10.29
N GLU A 29 -6.18 17.76 11.41
CA GLU A 29 -4.99 18.45 11.90
C GLU A 29 -3.74 17.87 11.20
N PRO A 30 -2.89 18.68 10.54
CA PRO A 30 -2.78 20.15 10.64
C PRO A 30 -3.45 20.97 9.50
N GLY A 31 -4.25 20.35 8.63
CA GLY A 31 -4.96 21.07 7.56
C GLY A 31 -5.52 20.14 6.48
N LEU A 32 -5.58 20.64 5.23
CA LEU A 32 -5.98 19.84 4.08
C LEU A 32 -4.82 18.95 3.65
N ILE A 33 -5.02 17.63 3.69
CA ILE A 33 -4.04 16.65 3.26
C ILE A 33 -4.47 16.07 1.91
N ARG A 34 -3.52 15.94 0.99
CA ARG A 34 -3.69 15.30 -0.32
C ARG A 34 -2.74 14.14 -0.48
N VAL A 35 -3.22 13.06 -1.10
CA VAL A 35 -2.40 11.92 -1.49
C VAL A 35 -2.51 11.73 -2.99
N ASP A 36 -1.36 11.83 -3.66
CA ASP A 36 -1.25 11.64 -5.09
C ASP A 36 -1.64 10.19 -5.46
N PRO A 37 -2.52 9.99 -6.45
CA PRO A 37 -3.07 8.68 -6.74
C PRO A 37 -2.07 7.76 -7.44
N ASP A 38 -1.03 8.29 -8.07
CA ASP A 38 -0.05 7.53 -8.84
C ASP A 38 1.18 7.22 -7.98
N THR A 39 1.74 8.25 -7.33
CA THR A 39 2.97 8.17 -6.54
C THR A 39 2.74 7.84 -5.06
N LYS A 40 1.49 7.97 -4.59
CA LYS A 40 1.10 7.84 -3.18
C LYS A 40 1.76 8.86 -2.24
N LEU A 41 2.45 9.87 -2.77
CA LEU A 41 3.05 10.91 -1.95
C LEU A 41 1.97 11.75 -1.26
N ALA A 42 2.18 12.01 0.03
CA ALA A 42 1.25 12.73 0.89
C ALA A 42 1.75 14.15 1.17
N TYR A 43 0.86 15.12 1.03
CA TYR A 43 1.17 16.54 1.14
C TYR A 43 0.15 17.29 1.99
N LEU A 44 0.64 18.29 2.73
CA LEU A 44 -0.19 19.30 3.38
C LEU A 44 -0.37 20.49 2.46
N VAL A 45 -1.62 20.89 2.24
CA VAL A 45 -1.98 22.09 1.48
C VAL A 45 -2.37 23.20 2.46
N ARG A 46 -1.60 24.30 2.45
CA ARG A 46 -1.85 25.50 3.27
C ARG A 46 -1.90 26.72 2.36
N GLY A 47 -3.10 27.11 1.93
CA GLY A 47 -3.29 28.16 0.93
C GLY A 47 -2.63 27.74 -0.39
N ASP A 48 -1.68 28.56 -0.87
CA ASP A 48 -0.92 28.29 -2.11
C ASP A 48 0.35 27.46 -1.88
N LYS A 49 0.63 27.04 -0.63
CA LYS A 49 1.80 26.22 -0.30
C LYS A 49 1.44 24.74 -0.22
N VAL A 50 2.27 23.92 -0.83
CA VAL A 50 2.22 22.45 -0.73
C VAL A 50 3.52 21.99 -0.07
N GLU A 51 3.38 21.31 1.08
CA GLU A 51 4.50 20.82 1.89
C GLU A 51 4.42 19.29 1.96
N PRO A 52 5.53 18.55 1.85
CA PRO A 52 5.53 17.11 2.06
C PRO A 52 5.15 16.78 3.51
N LEU A 53 4.43 15.67 3.71
CA LEU A 53 4.17 15.15 5.04
C LEU A 53 5.31 14.25 5.52
N TRP A 54 5.67 14.41 6.79
CA TRP A 54 6.65 13.56 7.47
C TRP A 54 6.00 12.29 7.99
N ASP A 55 6.83 11.36 8.45
CA ASP A 55 6.37 10.11 9.04
C ASP A 55 5.50 10.36 10.28
N GLY A 56 4.34 9.69 10.34
CA GLY A 56 3.41 9.89 11.44
C GLY A 56 2.00 9.39 11.15
N ILE A 57 1.12 9.58 12.14
CA ILE A 57 -0.30 9.29 12.05
C ILE A 57 -1.06 10.60 12.12
N TYR A 58 -1.85 10.89 11.07
CA TYR A 58 -2.65 12.09 10.93
C TYR A 58 -4.13 11.74 11.06
N ARG A 59 -4.84 12.45 11.93
CA ARG A 59 -6.28 12.25 12.14
C ARG A 59 -7.06 13.24 11.27
N MET A 60 -8.01 12.71 10.51
CA MET A 60 -8.94 13.51 9.71
C MET A 60 -10.17 13.88 10.54
N ASP A 61 -10.89 14.91 10.12
CA ASP A 61 -12.10 15.42 10.76
C ASP A 61 -13.23 14.36 10.81
N ASP A 62 -13.26 13.46 9.83
CA ASP A 62 -14.20 12.32 9.78
C ASP A 62 -13.81 11.16 10.72
N GLY A 63 -12.74 11.33 11.49
CA GLY A 63 -12.20 10.33 12.41
C GLY A 63 -11.33 9.27 11.76
N SER A 64 -11.15 9.28 10.43
CA SER A 64 -10.21 8.39 9.74
C SER A 64 -8.76 8.75 10.05
N LEU A 65 -7.86 7.78 9.85
CA LEU A 65 -6.43 7.94 10.13
C LEU A 65 -5.64 7.75 8.83
N LEU A 66 -4.73 8.68 8.56
CA LEU A 66 -3.71 8.54 7.52
C LEU A 66 -2.38 8.22 8.18
N THR A 67 -1.77 7.09 7.80
CA THR A 67 -0.40 6.79 8.18
C THR A 67 0.52 7.23 7.04
N VAL A 68 1.49 8.08 7.35
CA VAL A 68 2.53 8.51 6.41
C VAL A 68 3.83 7.82 6.79
N HIS A 69 4.48 7.20 5.80
CA HIS A 69 5.80 6.60 5.97
C HIS A 69 6.66 6.89 4.73
N SER A 70 7.85 7.44 4.94
CA SER A 70 8.72 7.97 3.89
C SER A 70 8.00 8.92 2.93
N GLY A 71 7.09 9.75 3.46
CA GLY A 71 6.25 10.66 2.68
C GLY A 71 5.11 10.00 1.88
N VAL A 72 4.95 8.68 1.98
CA VAL A 72 3.88 7.94 1.30
C VAL A 72 2.67 7.77 2.21
N GLY A 73 1.50 8.23 1.74
CA GLY A 73 0.23 8.14 2.44
C GLY A 73 -0.43 6.77 2.25
N VAL A 74 -0.36 5.95 3.28
CA VAL A 74 -1.04 4.66 3.35
C VAL A 74 -2.34 4.91 4.09
N ARG A 75 -3.46 4.81 3.38
CA ARG A 75 -4.78 4.94 4.01
C ARG A 75 -4.93 3.84 5.05
N ASN A 76 -5.00 4.23 6.31
CA ASN A 76 -5.71 3.42 7.28
C ASN A 76 -7.20 3.72 7.02
N ARG A 77 -7.92 2.80 6.36
CA ARG A 77 -9.38 2.86 6.45
C ARG A 77 -9.73 2.93 7.95
N PRO A 78 -10.86 3.55 8.37
CA PRO A 78 -11.27 3.47 9.77
C PRO A 78 -10.98 2.06 10.26
N ILE A 79 -10.29 1.93 11.41
CA ILE A 79 -9.87 0.66 12.01
C ILE A 79 -11.15 -0.12 12.33
N GLN A 80 -11.73 -0.70 11.28
CA GLN A 80 -13.08 -1.24 11.14
C GLN A 80 -13.36 -1.49 9.64
N SER A 81 -12.39 -2.03 8.91
CA SER A 81 -12.76 -3.13 8.03
C SER A 81 -12.03 -4.34 8.55
N LYS A 82 -12.74 -5.13 9.36
CA LYS A 82 -12.48 -6.56 9.42
C LYS A 82 -12.57 -7.02 7.97
N GLU A 83 -11.42 -7.15 7.30
CA GLU A 83 -11.40 -7.64 5.93
C GLU A 83 -11.96 -9.06 5.99
N PRO A 84 -13.01 -9.40 5.21
CA PRO A 84 -13.79 -10.62 5.44
C PRO A 84 -12.97 -11.92 5.44
N ASP A 85 -11.75 -11.89 4.88
CA ASP A 85 -10.83 -13.03 4.78
C ASP A 85 -9.39 -12.72 5.25
N TYR A 86 -9.19 -11.72 6.13
CA TYR A 86 -7.86 -11.45 6.68
C TYR A 86 -7.40 -12.62 7.56
N LEU A 87 -6.35 -13.32 7.12
CA LEU A 87 -5.64 -14.30 7.94
C LEU A 87 -4.38 -13.64 8.54
N PRO A 88 -4.35 -13.39 9.87
CA PRO A 88 -3.18 -12.83 10.54
C PRO A 88 -1.91 -13.64 10.23
N GLY A 89 -0.79 -12.95 10.01
CA GLY A 89 0.52 -13.57 9.77
C GLY A 89 0.73 -14.16 8.38
N ARG A 90 -0.29 -14.19 7.51
CA ARG A 90 -0.14 -14.74 6.15
C ARG A 90 0.84 -13.90 5.32
N ALA A 91 0.83 -12.57 5.46
CA ALA A 91 1.76 -11.74 4.69
C ALA A 91 3.21 -12.02 5.10
N CYS A 92 3.49 -12.10 6.40
CA CYS A 92 4.82 -12.39 6.91
C CYS A 92 5.30 -13.81 6.54
N ASN A 93 4.41 -14.82 6.59
CA ASN A 93 4.78 -16.17 6.15
C ASN A 93 5.20 -16.21 4.68
N ARG A 94 4.48 -15.51 3.79
CA ARG A 94 4.85 -15.42 2.37
C ARG A 94 6.15 -14.65 2.15
N LEU A 95 6.39 -13.60 2.93
CA LEU A 95 7.65 -12.86 2.87
C LEU A 95 8.83 -13.77 3.26
N VAL A 96 8.72 -14.46 4.41
CA VAL A 96 9.75 -15.39 4.88
C VAL A 96 10.00 -16.51 3.88
N GLU A 97 8.95 -17.10 3.31
CA GLU A 97 9.11 -18.13 2.27
C GLU A 97 9.84 -17.60 1.03
N ARG A 98 9.53 -16.38 0.59
CA ARG A 98 10.19 -15.75 -0.56
C ARG A 98 11.67 -15.42 -0.30
N ILE A 99 12.00 -14.94 0.89
CA ILE A 99 13.35 -14.45 1.23
C ILE A 99 14.26 -15.56 1.76
N CYS A 100 13.73 -16.45 2.60
CA CYS A 100 14.47 -17.57 3.17
C CYS A 100 14.42 -18.85 2.30
N GLY A 101 13.47 -18.90 1.35
CA GLY A 101 13.17 -20.07 0.55
C GLY A 101 12.24 -21.07 1.28
N PRO A 102 11.48 -21.90 0.53
CA PRO A 102 10.46 -22.79 1.10
C PRO A 102 11.03 -23.87 2.03
N ALA A 103 12.32 -24.19 1.91
CA ALA A 103 13.03 -25.13 2.78
C ALA A 103 14.15 -24.44 3.58
N ASN A 104 14.07 -23.13 3.79
CA ASN A 104 15.09 -22.35 4.49
C ASN A 104 16.48 -22.41 3.86
N GLN A 105 16.55 -22.57 2.53
CA GLN A 105 17.83 -22.72 1.83
C GLN A 105 18.71 -21.46 1.94
N CYS A 106 18.10 -20.30 2.23
CA CYS A 106 18.76 -19.03 2.43
C CYS A 106 18.79 -18.57 3.90
N ALA A 107 18.69 -19.50 4.87
CA ALA A 107 18.56 -19.19 6.30
C ALA A 107 19.67 -18.29 6.87
N GLU A 108 20.90 -18.44 6.38
CA GLU A 108 22.09 -17.74 6.88
C GLU A 108 22.25 -16.33 6.29
N ARG A 109 21.40 -15.93 5.33
CA ARG A 109 21.47 -14.60 4.72
C ARG A 109 20.85 -13.56 5.64
N GLU A 110 21.47 -12.38 5.67
CA GLU A 110 20.94 -11.21 6.39
C GLU A 110 19.51 -10.86 5.96
N ASP A 111 19.21 -11.00 4.67
CA ASP A 111 17.85 -10.81 4.15
C ASP A 111 16.83 -11.70 4.89
N CYS A 112 17.18 -12.98 5.12
CA CYS A 112 16.31 -13.92 5.82
C CYS A 112 16.18 -13.60 7.31
N SER A 113 17.26 -13.14 7.96
CA SER A 113 17.18 -12.73 9.36
C SER A 113 16.25 -11.52 9.55
N LEU A 114 16.34 -10.53 8.66
CA LEU A 114 15.46 -9.35 8.64
C LEU A 114 14.00 -9.73 8.36
N ALA A 115 13.75 -10.62 7.39
CA ALA A 115 12.41 -11.12 7.12
C ALA A 115 11.79 -11.84 8.33
N ARG A 116 12.60 -12.65 9.05
CA ARG A 116 12.17 -13.33 10.28
C ARG A 116 11.97 -12.36 11.45
N GLN A 117 12.78 -11.29 11.55
CA GLN A 117 12.59 -10.25 12.55
C GLN A 117 11.22 -9.58 12.38
N LEU A 118 10.86 -9.25 11.14
CA LEU A 118 9.56 -8.66 10.84
C LEU A 118 8.40 -9.62 11.15
N GLN A 119 8.57 -10.91 10.85
CA GLN A 119 7.61 -11.95 11.24
C GLN A 119 7.46 -12.06 12.78
N ALA A 120 8.57 -11.97 13.53
CA ALA A 120 8.53 -12.03 14.99
C ALA A 120 7.75 -10.84 15.57
N MET A 121 7.98 -9.62 15.04
CA MET A 121 7.21 -8.43 15.41
C MET A 121 5.71 -8.63 15.16
N ASP A 122 5.34 -9.24 14.03
CA ASP A 122 3.94 -9.54 13.74
C ASP A 122 3.33 -10.55 14.70
N GLN A 123 4.06 -11.60 15.05
CA GLN A 123 3.62 -12.58 16.03
C GLN A 123 3.40 -11.95 17.41
N GLU A 124 4.27 -11.02 17.82
CA GLU A 124 4.13 -10.26 19.06
C GLU A 124 2.89 -9.35 19.01
N GLU A 125 2.68 -8.61 17.93
CA GLU A 125 1.50 -7.77 17.75
C GLU A 125 0.21 -8.59 17.75
N ILE A 126 0.18 -9.75 17.07
CA ILE A 126 -0.97 -10.68 17.07
C ILE A 126 -1.23 -11.22 18.48
N ALA A 127 -0.18 -11.59 19.22
CA ALA A 127 -0.32 -12.13 20.58
C ALA A 127 -0.85 -11.09 21.57
N GLN A 128 -0.50 -9.82 21.37
CA GLN A 128 -0.95 -8.70 22.21
C GLN A 128 -2.32 -8.17 21.80
N ASN A 129 -2.75 -8.40 20.55
CA ASN A 129 -4.02 -7.89 20.04
C ASN A 129 -5.21 -8.75 20.50
N ARG A 130 -6.17 -8.11 21.18
CA ARG A 130 -7.41 -8.76 21.64
C ARG A 130 -8.43 -8.94 20.52
N ASP A 131 -8.36 -8.13 19.47
CA ASP A 131 -9.29 -8.17 18.34
C ASP A 131 -8.74 -9.01 17.19
N ARG A 132 -9.15 -10.29 17.18
CA ARG A 132 -8.84 -11.22 16.10
C ARG A 132 -9.53 -10.76 14.81
N GLY A 133 -8.74 -10.39 13.81
CA GLY A 133 -9.23 -9.96 12.50
C GLY A 133 -8.87 -8.51 12.11
N VAL A 134 -8.14 -7.81 12.96
CA VAL A 134 -7.52 -6.52 12.60
C VAL A 134 -6.10 -6.76 12.12
N ARG A 135 -5.74 -6.06 11.06
CA ARG A 135 -4.38 -6.08 10.52
C ARG A 135 -3.41 -5.36 11.46
N THR A 136 -2.31 -6.02 11.76
CA THR A 136 -1.17 -5.53 12.56
C THR A 136 -0.29 -4.61 11.71
N HIS A 137 0.48 -3.74 12.37
CA HIS A 137 1.43 -2.86 11.70
C HIS A 137 2.53 -3.70 11.02
N ALA A 138 3.04 -4.71 11.72
CA ALA A 138 4.04 -5.61 11.16
C ALA A 138 3.51 -6.46 9.98
N ASP A 139 2.27 -6.96 9.99
CA ASP A 139 1.69 -7.65 8.80
C ASP A 139 1.59 -6.71 7.59
N TRP A 140 1.28 -5.43 7.84
CA TRP A 140 1.30 -4.42 6.77
C TRP A 140 2.72 -4.25 6.20
N GLN A 141 3.74 -4.11 7.05
CA GLN A 141 5.13 -4.01 6.61
C GLN A 141 5.55 -5.26 5.83
N CYS A 142 5.21 -6.47 6.31
CA CYS A 142 5.50 -7.71 5.61
C CYS A 142 4.90 -7.74 4.20
N SER A 143 3.65 -7.30 4.06
CA SER A 143 2.98 -7.23 2.77
C SER A 143 3.57 -6.17 1.85
N SER A 144 3.93 -5.01 2.40
CA SER A 144 4.59 -3.94 1.63
C SER A 144 5.92 -4.45 1.09
N THR A 145 6.77 -4.97 1.97
CA THR A 145 8.07 -5.56 1.63
C THR A 145 7.95 -6.75 0.67
N TYR A 146 6.86 -7.51 0.74
CA TYR A 146 6.63 -8.57 -0.23
C TYR A 146 6.46 -8.01 -1.66
N TYR A 147 5.72 -6.92 -1.86
CA TYR A 147 5.52 -6.35 -3.21
C TYR A 147 6.68 -5.47 -3.66
N ASP A 148 7.27 -4.73 -2.74
CA ASP A 148 8.45 -3.89 -2.95
C ASP A 148 9.53 -4.23 -1.91
N PRO A 149 10.41 -5.21 -2.22
CA PRO A 149 11.35 -5.72 -1.24
C PRO A 149 12.54 -4.78 -1.00
N GLY A 150 12.69 -3.72 -1.80
CA GLY A 150 13.78 -2.76 -1.69
C GLY A 150 15.15 -3.46 -1.68
N VAL A 151 15.81 -3.44 -0.52
CA VAL A 151 17.13 -4.04 -0.31
C VAL A 151 17.09 -5.56 -0.06
N LEU A 152 15.94 -6.10 0.33
CA LEU A 152 15.78 -7.52 0.65
C LEU A 152 15.75 -8.36 -0.61
N LYS A 153 16.70 -9.27 -0.74
CA LYS A 153 16.82 -10.10 -1.94
C LYS A 153 16.10 -11.44 -1.75
N PRO A 154 15.27 -11.87 -2.71
CA PRO A 154 14.68 -13.22 -2.69
C PRO A 154 15.72 -14.33 -2.56
N CYS A 155 15.28 -15.48 -2.07
CA CYS A 155 16.10 -16.68 -2.09
C CYS A 155 16.26 -17.14 -3.55
N ASP A 156 17.48 -17.04 -4.05
CA ASP A 156 17.89 -17.61 -5.32
C ASP A 156 19.10 -18.51 -5.01
N LEU A 157 18.98 -19.78 -5.36
CA LEU A 157 20.02 -20.78 -5.14
C LEU A 157 21.05 -20.81 -6.27
N GLY A 158 20.93 -19.94 -7.26
CA GLY A 158 21.89 -19.80 -8.34
C GLY A 158 22.11 -21.13 -9.04
N PHE A 159 21.14 -21.57 -9.85
CA PHE A 159 21.39 -22.66 -10.80
C PHE A 159 22.41 -22.17 -11.84
N GLY A 160 23.71 -22.29 -11.57
CA GLY A 160 24.73 -21.91 -12.54
C GLY A 160 26.15 -21.66 -12.04
N ARG A 161 26.71 -22.49 -11.16
CA ARG A 161 28.17 -22.73 -11.08
C ARG A 161 28.44 -24.17 -10.65
N LEU A 162 28.49 -25.06 -11.63
CA LEU A 162 29.25 -26.31 -11.56
C LEU A 162 30.45 -26.17 -12.50
#